data_AF-A0A7V4ICW0-F1
#
_entry.id   AF-A0A7V4ICW0-F1
#
_cell.length_a   1.000
_cell.length_b   1.000
_cell.length_c   1.000
_cell.angle_alpha   90.00
_cell.angle_beta   90.00
_cell.angle_gamma   90.00
#
_symmetry.space_group_name_H-M   'P 1'
#
loop_
_entity.id
_entity.type
_entity.pdbx_description
1 polymer ?
#
loop_
_entity_poly.entity_id
_entity_poly.type
_entity_poly.pdbx_seq_one_letter_code
_entity_poly.pdbx_strand_id
1 'polypeptide(L)'
;MILGRWLRFGLAGGLCGLALVASGAPPLRFERAHLLKPGEAPGHELARRLAPLVLQEVRGTNPPSGFTNVFFHFSAIELHGRTHAQVTYWWEYPAPVGASRVERRSSPRRGPELRPRPRPVAPAGLSAQGIRLTLNSQGVPAVFEVLGATNETIAVFVNDSVEAAARAQFGGPLPGRQFALERAAEEAPRVHVARLLEDPPAVMGPIVYLHADSRAVATVLCRCMPAEARELAGESLYTLVPADFCGNVPPATRLATAFPRWLPEDFTDPSNRLTRSLRLPESF
;
A
#
# COMPACT_ATOMS: atom_id res chain seq x y z
N MET A 1 -2.53 -17.29 -24.49
CA MET A 1 -3.90 -17.84 -24.29
C MET A 1 -3.95 -18.55 -22.95
N ILE A 2 -4.30 -17.83 -21.88
CA ILE A 2 -4.72 -18.42 -20.60
C ILE A 2 -5.90 -17.56 -20.14
N LEU A 3 -7.07 -17.91 -20.66
CA LEU A 3 -8.36 -17.36 -20.26
C LEU A 3 -9.21 -18.57 -19.87
N GLY A 4 -9.74 -18.59 -18.65
CA GLY A 4 -10.79 -19.52 -18.28
C GLY A 4 -10.49 -20.40 -17.07
N ARG A 5 -10.70 -19.84 -15.88
CA ARG A 5 -11.34 -20.58 -14.78
C ARG A 5 -11.83 -19.61 -13.70
N TRP A 6 -12.94 -18.94 -14.00
CA TRP A 6 -13.80 -18.35 -12.98
C TRP A 6 -15.11 -19.13 -12.99
N LEU A 7 -15.65 -19.39 -11.80
CA LEU A 7 -16.80 -20.23 -11.45
C LEU A 7 -16.54 -21.75 -11.39
N ARG A 8 -16.54 -22.27 -10.16
CA ARG A 8 -17.46 -23.34 -9.72
C ARG A 8 -17.58 -23.27 -8.19
N PHE A 9 -18.76 -22.86 -7.72
CA PHE A 9 -19.24 -23.16 -6.38
C PHE A 9 -19.56 -24.66 -6.31
N GLY A 10 -19.17 -25.29 -5.21
CA GLY A 10 -19.52 -26.68 -4.90
C GLY A 10 -19.32 -26.94 -3.40
N LEU A 11 -20.43 -26.93 -2.67
CA LEU A 11 -20.55 -27.45 -1.31
C LEU A 11 -20.18 -28.94 -1.27
N ALA A 12 -19.27 -29.35 -0.37
CA ALA A 12 -19.38 -30.56 0.45
C ALA A 12 -18.11 -30.79 1.32
N GLY A 13 -18.28 -30.72 2.64
CA GLY A 13 -17.78 -31.69 3.63
C GLY A 13 -16.27 -31.83 3.89
N GLY A 14 -15.84 -31.46 5.11
CA GLY A 14 -14.58 -31.94 5.70
C GLY A 14 -14.10 -31.10 6.88
N LEU A 15 -14.61 -31.38 8.08
CA LEU A 15 -14.17 -30.81 9.35
C LEU A 15 -12.68 -31.08 9.62
N CYS A 16 -11.90 -30.02 9.83
CA CYS A 16 -10.75 -30.05 10.74
C CYS A 16 -10.54 -28.63 11.30
N GLY A 17 -10.72 -28.51 12.62
CA GLY A 17 -10.82 -27.24 13.32
C GLY A 17 -9.48 -26.57 13.58
N LEU A 18 -9.39 -25.31 13.18
CA LEU A 18 -8.65 -24.26 13.87
C LEU A 18 -9.47 -22.99 13.64
N ALA A 19 -10.21 -22.59 14.67
CA ALA A 19 -10.97 -21.35 14.65
C ALA A 19 -9.95 -20.19 14.65
N LEU A 20 -9.59 -19.73 13.46
CA LEU A 20 -8.96 -18.44 13.27
C LEU A 20 -9.96 -17.41 13.77
N VAL A 21 -9.60 -16.68 14.82
CA VAL A 21 -10.36 -15.52 15.28
C VAL A 21 -10.37 -14.52 14.14
N ALA A 22 -11.51 -14.46 13.43
CA ALA A 22 -11.74 -13.50 12.38
C ALA A 22 -11.67 -12.09 12.99
N SER A 23 -10.69 -11.30 12.55
CA SER A 23 -10.63 -9.87 12.83
C SER A 23 -11.97 -9.23 12.43
N GLY A 24 -12.60 -8.54 13.39
CA GLY A 24 -14.01 -8.13 13.37
C GLY A 24 -14.39 -6.99 12.42
N ALA A 25 -13.63 -6.76 11.34
CA ALA A 25 -14.09 -5.92 10.24
C ALA A 25 -14.77 -6.80 9.18
N PRO A 26 -15.98 -6.48 8.70
CA PRO A 26 -16.55 -7.19 7.56
C PRO A 26 -15.55 -7.11 6.39
N PRO A 27 -15.43 -8.18 5.57
CA PRO A 27 -14.53 -8.14 4.43
C PRO A 27 -14.89 -6.93 3.58
N LEU A 28 -13.90 -6.08 3.32
CA LEU A 28 -14.07 -4.96 2.41
C LEU A 28 -14.56 -5.55 1.09
N ARG A 29 -15.65 -5.01 0.55
CA ARG A 29 -16.20 -5.50 -0.70
C ARG A 29 -16.56 -4.33 -1.58
N PHE A 30 -15.70 -4.05 -2.56
CA PHE A 30 -16.02 -3.07 -3.58
C PHE A 30 -17.12 -3.64 -4.48
N GLU A 31 -18.22 -2.91 -4.64
CA GLU A 31 -19.26 -3.30 -5.59
C GLU A 31 -18.71 -3.30 -7.01
N ARG A 32 -17.95 -2.27 -7.37
CA ARG A 32 -17.31 -2.12 -8.67
C ARG A 32 -15.90 -1.58 -8.49
N ALA A 33 -14.96 -2.09 -9.28
CA ALA A 33 -13.57 -1.63 -9.27
C ALA A 33 -13.00 -1.52 -10.69
N HIS A 34 -12.07 -0.59 -10.88
CA HIS A 34 -11.26 -0.46 -12.08
C HIS A 34 -9.88 -1.05 -11.82
N LEU A 35 -9.46 -1.99 -12.66
CA LEU A 35 -8.16 -2.65 -12.51
C LEU A 35 -7.08 -1.87 -13.27
N LEU A 36 -6.02 -1.48 -12.59
CA LEU A 36 -4.79 -1.05 -13.23
C LEU A 36 -3.70 -2.10 -13.11
N LYS A 37 -3.01 -2.37 -14.22
CA LYS A 37 -1.90 -3.33 -14.31
C LYS A 37 -0.65 -2.67 -14.87
N PRO A 38 0.54 -3.22 -14.55
CA PRO A 38 1.75 -2.81 -15.24
C PRO A 38 1.63 -3.18 -16.72
N GLY A 39 1.89 -2.21 -17.60
CA GLY A 39 2.11 -2.45 -19.02
C GLY A 39 3.42 -3.22 -19.26
N GLU A 40 3.67 -3.56 -20.52
CA GLU A 40 4.95 -4.13 -20.91
C GLU A 40 6.08 -3.11 -20.75
N ALA A 41 7.17 -3.50 -20.09
CA ALA A 41 8.34 -2.68 -19.86
C ALA A 41 9.61 -3.53 -20.08
N PRO A 42 10.34 -3.34 -21.18
CA PRO A 42 11.64 -3.98 -21.40
C PRO A 42 12.63 -3.59 -20.30
N GLY A 43 13.53 -4.51 -19.90
CA GLY A 43 14.65 -4.19 -19.01
C GLY A 43 14.40 -4.24 -17.50
N HIS A 44 13.15 -4.43 -17.04
CA HIS A 44 12.82 -4.41 -15.60
C HIS A 44 11.89 -5.56 -15.17
N GLU A 45 12.26 -6.80 -15.49
CA GLU A 45 11.41 -7.97 -15.24
C GLU A 45 11.05 -8.17 -13.78
N LEU A 46 12.01 -8.08 -12.85
CA LEU A 46 11.74 -8.24 -11.42
C LEU A 46 10.79 -7.14 -10.91
N ALA A 47 11.04 -5.88 -11.29
CA ALA A 47 10.16 -4.76 -10.92
C ALA A 47 8.75 -4.97 -11.45
N ARG A 48 8.58 -5.53 -12.64
CA ARG A 48 7.27 -5.84 -13.21
C ARG A 48 6.57 -7.00 -12.51
N ARG A 49 7.31 -8.06 -12.15
CA ARG A 49 6.76 -9.20 -11.37
C ARG A 49 6.27 -8.74 -10.00
N LEU A 50 7.03 -7.87 -9.34
CA LEU A 50 6.74 -7.29 -8.02
C LEU A 50 5.78 -6.10 -8.04
N ALA A 51 5.45 -5.56 -9.22
CA ALA A 51 4.61 -4.38 -9.33
C ALA A 51 3.19 -4.65 -8.81
N PRO A 52 2.52 -3.66 -8.17
CA PRO A 52 1.18 -3.84 -7.66
C PRO A 52 0.16 -3.95 -8.80
N LEU A 53 -0.80 -4.85 -8.68
CA LEU A 53 -2.09 -4.66 -9.34
C LEU A 53 -2.90 -3.68 -8.50
N VAL A 54 -3.49 -2.65 -9.09
CA VAL A 54 -4.26 -1.66 -8.34
C VAL A 54 -5.74 -1.82 -8.68
N LEU A 55 -6.58 -2.07 -7.67
CA LEU A 55 -8.03 -2.06 -7.81
C LEU A 55 -8.57 -0.78 -7.18
N GLN A 56 -8.95 0.17 -8.02
CA GLN A 56 -9.57 1.41 -7.55
C GLN A 56 -11.08 1.27 -7.53
N GLU A 57 -11.71 1.53 -6.38
CA GLU A 57 -13.16 1.55 -6.23
C GLU A 57 -13.80 2.53 -7.22
N VAL A 58 -14.91 2.10 -7.83
CA VAL A 58 -15.70 2.94 -8.74
C VAL A 58 -17.04 3.23 -8.10
N ARG A 59 -17.31 4.51 -7.85
CA ARG A 59 -18.61 5.02 -7.37
C ARG A 59 -19.17 6.00 -8.40
N GLY A 60 -20.42 5.78 -8.82
CA GLY A 60 -21.09 6.65 -9.79
C GLY A 60 -20.31 6.78 -11.11
N THR A 61 -20.10 8.03 -11.56
CA THR A 61 -19.39 8.39 -12.80
C THR A 61 -17.94 8.82 -12.56
N ASN A 62 -17.33 8.45 -11.42
CA ASN A 62 -15.94 8.82 -11.16
C ASN A 62 -15.05 8.31 -12.31
N PRO A 63 -14.22 9.19 -12.93
CA PRO A 63 -13.37 8.77 -14.02
C PRO A 63 -12.39 7.69 -13.54
N PRO A 64 -11.96 6.78 -14.43
CA PRO A 64 -10.93 5.81 -14.10
C PRO A 64 -9.71 6.55 -13.55
N SER A 65 -9.15 6.00 -12.46
CA SER A 65 -7.84 6.27 -11.87
C SER A 65 -6.99 7.32 -12.59
N GLY A 66 -6.76 8.47 -11.92
CA GLY A 66 -6.10 9.62 -12.53
C GLY A 66 -4.59 9.48 -12.77
N PHE A 67 -3.96 8.34 -12.48
CA PHE A 67 -2.52 8.14 -12.68
C PHE A 67 -2.24 7.18 -13.84
N THR A 68 -1.19 7.46 -14.61
CA THR A 68 -0.71 6.61 -15.71
C THR A 68 0.68 6.06 -15.46
N ASN A 69 1.42 6.64 -14.51
CA ASN A 69 2.78 6.26 -14.17
C ASN A 69 2.83 5.73 -12.75
N VAL A 70 3.51 4.58 -12.59
CA VAL A 70 3.92 4.06 -11.28
C VAL A 70 5.44 4.08 -11.27
N PHE A 71 5.99 4.93 -10.42
CA PHE A 71 7.41 5.00 -10.18
C PHE A 71 7.86 3.83 -9.32
N PHE A 72 9.09 3.36 -9.52
CA PHE A 72 9.69 2.35 -8.66
C PHE A 72 11.15 2.62 -8.33
N HIS A 73 11.59 2.16 -7.16
CA HIS A 73 12.96 2.26 -6.69
C HIS A 73 13.33 0.98 -5.92
N PHE A 74 14.49 0.41 -6.23
CA PHE A 74 15.10 -0.67 -5.45
C PHE A 74 16.05 -0.11 -4.40
N SER A 75 15.94 -0.64 -3.19
CA SER A 75 16.83 -0.34 -2.07
C SER A 75 17.12 -1.64 -1.29
N ALA A 76 17.86 -1.52 -0.19
CA ALA A 76 18.08 -2.62 0.74
C ALA A 76 17.96 -2.11 2.18
N ILE A 77 17.62 -3.01 3.09
CA ILE A 77 17.55 -2.74 4.53
C ILE A 77 18.25 -3.85 5.30
N GLU A 78 18.97 -3.48 6.36
CA GLU A 78 19.64 -4.44 7.25
C GLU A 78 18.71 -4.84 8.41
N LEU A 79 18.31 -6.11 8.45
CA LEU A 79 17.47 -6.69 9.50
C LEU A 79 18.22 -7.84 10.16
N HIS A 80 18.47 -7.74 11.48
CA HIS A 80 19.18 -8.79 12.24
C HIS A 80 20.52 -9.22 11.63
N GLY A 81 21.25 -8.26 11.05
CA GLY A 81 22.55 -8.51 10.38
C GLY A 81 22.43 -9.18 9.01
N ARG A 82 21.23 -9.21 8.42
CA ARG A 82 20.96 -9.71 7.07
C ARG A 82 20.45 -8.58 6.18
N THR A 83 20.98 -8.51 4.97
CA THR A 83 20.50 -7.59 3.95
C THR A 83 19.22 -8.12 3.30
N HIS A 84 18.15 -7.34 3.35
CA HIS A 84 16.90 -7.60 2.66
C HIS A 84 16.70 -6.64 1.51
N ALA A 85 16.36 -7.16 0.33
CA ALA A 85 15.97 -6.33 -0.80
C ALA A 85 14.62 -5.66 -0.52
N GLN A 86 14.52 -4.39 -0.89
CA GLN A 86 13.28 -3.63 -0.87
C GLN A 86 12.96 -3.08 -2.26
N VAL A 87 11.67 -3.01 -2.56
CA VAL A 87 11.17 -2.26 -3.71
C VAL A 87 10.04 -1.36 -3.29
N THR A 88 10.15 -0.08 -3.64
CA THR A 88 9.12 0.92 -3.36
C THR A 88 8.43 1.29 -4.66
N TYR A 89 7.10 1.19 -4.70
CA TYR A 89 6.25 1.66 -5.77
C TYR A 89 5.42 2.85 -5.31
N TRP A 90 5.29 3.86 -6.15
CA TRP A 90 4.39 4.97 -5.87
C TRP A 90 3.87 5.61 -7.13
N TRP A 91 2.76 6.31 -7.00
CA TRP A 91 2.15 7.10 -8.06
C TRP A 91 1.62 8.40 -7.48
N GLU A 92 1.54 9.38 -8.36
CA GLU A 92 1.04 10.71 -8.05
C GLU A 92 -0.22 10.95 -8.85
N TYR A 93 -1.19 11.61 -8.24
CA TYR A 93 -2.42 12.01 -8.89
C TYR A 93 -2.26 13.44 -9.40
N PRO A 94 -2.76 13.73 -10.63
CA PRO A 94 -2.83 15.09 -11.12
C PRO A 94 -3.53 15.99 -10.12
N ALA A 95 -2.99 17.20 -9.93
CA ALA A 95 -3.70 18.23 -9.18
C ALA A 95 -5.09 18.43 -9.81
N PRO A 96 -6.15 18.64 -9.00
CA PRO A 96 -7.47 18.94 -9.52
C PRO A 96 -7.38 20.13 -10.47
N VAL A 97 -7.91 20.00 -11.69
CA VAL A 97 -7.97 21.10 -12.66
C VAL A 97 -8.76 22.23 -12.00
N GLY A 98 -8.12 23.36 -11.72
CA GLY A 98 -8.70 24.49 -10.96
C GLY A 98 -8.07 24.76 -9.60
N ALA A 99 -7.21 23.87 -9.08
CA ALA A 99 -6.31 24.17 -7.96
C ALA A 99 -5.12 25.02 -8.45
N SER A 100 -5.41 26.09 -9.17
CA SER A 100 -4.38 27.10 -9.48
C SER A 100 -3.97 27.70 -8.14
N ARG A 101 -2.65 27.69 -7.90
CA ARG A 101 -1.94 28.34 -6.80
C ARG A 101 -2.61 29.69 -6.53
N VAL A 102 -3.49 29.76 -5.51
CA VAL A 102 -4.07 31.02 -5.06
C VAL A 102 -2.89 31.90 -4.72
N GLU A 103 -2.67 32.88 -5.59
CA GLU A 103 -1.54 33.77 -5.55
C GLU A 103 -1.47 34.39 -4.15
N ARG A 104 -0.33 34.20 -3.48
CA ARG A 104 0.11 35.13 -2.44
C ARG A 104 0.42 36.46 -3.12
N ARG A 105 -0.60 37.24 -3.45
CA ARG A 105 -0.50 38.69 -3.57
C ARG A 105 -1.72 39.31 -2.91
N SER A 106 -1.54 39.48 -1.60
CA SER A 106 -2.26 40.41 -0.76
C SER A 106 -2.35 41.81 -1.36
N SER A 107 -3.55 42.37 -1.43
CA SER A 107 -3.83 43.80 -1.24
C SER A 107 -5.32 44.04 -0.90
N PRO A 108 -5.67 45.16 -0.21
CA PRO A 108 -6.70 45.13 0.84
C PRO A 108 -7.98 45.96 0.56
N ARG A 109 -9.10 45.52 1.19
CA ARG A 109 -10.41 46.19 1.45
C ARG A 109 -11.34 46.32 0.23
N ARG A 110 -12.69 46.17 0.30
CA ARG A 110 -13.73 46.75 1.19
C ARG A 110 -15.05 45.93 1.16
N GLY A 111 -15.85 45.98 2.24
CA GLY A 111 -17.30 45.72 2.25
C GLY A 111 -17.77 44.55 3.14
N PRO A 112 -18.86 44.67 3.94
CA PRO A 112 -19.43 43.56 4.70
C PRO A 112 -20.40 42.80 3.78
N GLU A 113 -19.89 42.18 2.73
CA GLU A 113 -20.70 41.18 2.04
C GLU A 113 -20.72 39.92 2.92
N LEU A 114 -21.93 39.48 3.25
CA LEU A 114 -22.21 38.18 3.83
C LEU A 114 -21.57 37.11 2.94
N ARG A 115 -20.32 36.76 3.25
CA ARG A 115 -19.64 35.67 2.55
C ARG A 115 -20.47 34.42 2.76
N PRO A 116 -20.98 33.77 1.69
CA PRO A 116 -21.58 32.46 1.84
C PRO A 116 -20.53 31.57 2.52
N ARG A 117 -20.92 30.90 3.62
CA ARG A 117 -20.05 29.93 4.29
C ARG A 117 -19.47 29.02 3.20
N PRO A 118 -18.14 28.95 3.03
CA PRO A 118 -17.57 28.01 2.09
C PRO A 118 -18.12 26.64 2.47
N ARG A 119 -18.86 26.02 1.54
CA ARG A 119 -19.29 24.64 1.65
C ARG A 119 -18.01 23.85 1.97
N PRO A 120 -17.98 22.97 2.99
CA PRO A 120 -16.80 22.16 3.24
C PRO A 120 -16.47 21.45 1.94
N VAL A 121 -15.39 21.86 1.29
CA VAL A 121 -14.86 21.15 0.14
C VAL A 121 -14.47 19.80 0.73
N ALA A 122 -15.12 18.72 0.26
CA ALA A 122 -14.77 17.38 0.69
C ALA A 122 -13.24 17.25 0.64
N PRO A 123 -12.60 16.66 1.66
CA PRO A 123 -11.15 16.60 1.71
C PRO A 123 -10.66 16.02 0.39
N ALA A 124 -9.82 16.77 -0.32
CA ALA A 124 -9.26 16.32 -1.58
C ALA A 124 -8.55 14.99 -1.34
N GLY A 125 -8.83 13.99 -2.19
CA GLY A 125 -8.13 12.70 -2.12
C GLY A 125 -6.62 12.88 -2.19
N LEU A 126 -5.87 11.89 -1.70
CA LEU A 126 -4.41 11.95 -1.62
C LEU A 126 -3.76 12.36 -2.95
N SER A 127 -2.77 13.25 -2.87
CA SER A 127 -1.97 13.67 -4.04
C SER A 127 -0.99 12.59 -4.49
N ALA A 128 -0.61 11.67 -3.60
CA ALA A 128 0.26 10.54 -3.88
C ALA A 128 -0.11 9.33 -3.01
N GLN A 129 0.16 8.14 -3.54
CA GLN A 129 -0.01 6.88 -2.85
C GLN A 129 1.08 5.91 -3.28
N GLY A 130 1.43 4.97 -2.43
CA GLY A 130 2.45 3.96 -2.73
C GLY A 130 2.43 2.79 -1.78
N ILE A 131 3.34 1.86 -2.04
CA ILE A 131 3.58 0.66 -1.26
C ILE A 131 5.07 0.32 -1.32
N ARG A 132 5.65 -0.05 -0.18
CA ARG A 132 7.00 -0.61 -0.10
C ARG A 132 6.95 -2.07 0.27
N LEU A 133 7.68 -2.89 -0.47
CA LEU A 133 7.80 -4.33 -0.26
C LEU A 133 9.18 -4.61 0.31
N THR A 134 9.23 -5.38 1.40
CA THR A 134 10.46 -6.00 1.90
C THR A 134 10.41 -7.49 1.59
N LEU A 135 11.44 -7.95 0.89
CA LEU A 135 11.53 -9.33 0.42
C LEU A 135 12.21 -10.21 1.48
N ASN A 136 11.78 -11.46 1.59
CA ASN A 136 12.49 -12.47 2.37
C ASN A 136 13.73 -12.98 1.62
N SER A 137 14.47 -13.91 2.23
CA SER A 137 15.66 -14.54 1.63
C SER A 137 15.40 -15.30 0.32
N GLN A 138 14.14 -15.63 0.01
CA GLN A 138 13.73 -16.26 -1.25
C GLN A 138 13.34 -15.22 -2.34
N GLY A 139 13.48 -13.93 -2.06
CA GLY A 139 13.10 -12.85 -2.98
C GLY A 139 11.58 -12.64 -3.09
N VAL A 140 10.81 -13.20 -2.17
CA VAL A 140 9.35 -13.12 -2.13
C VAL A 140 8.91 -11.99 -1.18
N PRO A 141 7.93 -11.14 -1.55
CA PRO A 141 7.40 -10.12 -0.64
C PRO A 141 6.86 -10.74 0.64
N ALA A 142 7.31 -10.23 1.79
CA ALA A 142 6.94 -10.74 3.09
C ALA A 142 6.40 -9.66 4.04
N VAL A 143 6.85 -8.41 3.87
CA VAL A 143 6.33 -7.24 4.60
C VAL A 143 5.97 -6.16 3.59
N PHE A 144 4.78 -5.57 3.76
CA PHE A 144 4.18 -4.60 2.85
C PHE A 144 3.78 -3.35 3.63
N GLU A 145 4.41 -2.23 3.32
CA GLU A 145 4.18 -0.96 4.00
C GLU A 145 3.40 -0.01 3.08
N VAL A 146 2.25 0.50 3.54
CA VAL A 146 1.45 1.47 2.78
C VAL A 146 2.01 2.88 2.93
N LEU A 147 2.27 3.54 1.80
CA LEU A 147 2.78 4.91 1.72
C LEU A 147 1.64 5.87 1.32
N GLY A 148 1.07 6.65 2.24
CA GLY A 148 -0.05 7.56 1.89
C GLY A 148 -0.49 8.44 3.06
N ALA A 149 -0.76 9.72 2.80
CA ALA A 149 -0.83 10.77 3.82
C ALA A 149 -2.23 11.02 4.44
N THR A 150 -3.10 10.01 4.58
CA THR A 150 -4.41 10.21 5.23
C THR A 150 -4.41 9.88 6.72
N ASN A 151 -3.57 8.95 7.18
CA ASN A 151 -3.77 8.32 8.48
C ASN A 151 -2.65 8.71 9.45
N GLU A 152 -2.98 8.98 10.72
CA GLU A 152 -2.01 9.07 11.82
C GLU A 152 -1.27 7.74 12.04
N THR A 153 -1.79 6.66 11.44
CA THR A 153 -1.30 5.31 11.53
C THR A 153 -0.71 4.81 10.21
N ILE A 154 0.37 4.06 10.30
CA ILE A 154 1.04 3.36 9.21
C ILE A 154 0.56 1.92 9.24
N ALA A 155 -0.17 1.53 8.19
CA ALA A 155 -0.65 0.17 8.00
C ALA A 155 0.45 -0.69 7.38
N VAL A 156 0.71 -1.83 8.02
CA VAL A 156 1.61 -2.86 7.51
C VAL A 156 0.83 -4.15 7.29
N PHE A 157 1.10 -4.82 6.18
CA PHE A 157 0.60 -6.17 5.91
C PHE A 157 1.79 -7.10 5.92
N VAL A 158 1.61 -8.32 6.43
CA VAL A 158 2.72 -9.25 6.65
C VAL A 158 2.27 -10.66 6.29
N ASN A 159 3.15 -11.49 5.74
CA ASN A 159 2.79 -12.87 5.47
C ASN A 159 2.61 -13.68 6.77
N ASP A 160 1.75 -14.70 6.71
CA ASP A 160 1.47 -15.61 7.82
C ASP A 160 2.74 -16.28 8.37
N SER A 161 3.68 -16.69 7.51
CA SER A 161 4.95 -17.30 7.94
C SER A 161 5.78 -16.40 8.87
N VAL A 162 5.78 -15.09 8.65
CA VAL A 162 6.54 -14.13 9.44
C VAL A 162 5.88 -13.93 10.81
N GLU A 163 4.55 -13.89 10.86
CA GLU A 163 3.79 -13.85 12.12
C GLU A 163 3.91 -15.16 12.91
N ALA A 164 3.91 -16.30 12.23
CA ALA A 164 4.13 -17.60 12.86
C ALA A 164 5.52 -17.68 13.51
N ALA A 165 6.56 -17.21 12.81
CA ALA A 165 7.92 -17.13 13.35
C ALA A 165 8.02 -16.14 14.54
N ALA A 166 7.36 -14.98 14.44
CA ALA A 166 7.30 -14.03 15.56
C ALA A 166 6.58 -14.62 16.77
N ARG A 167 5.48 -15.37 16.56
CA ARG A 167 4.77 -16.03 17.64
C ARG A 167 5.61 -17.12 18.32
N ALA A 168 6.39 -17.86 17.54
CA ALA A 168 7.32 -18.85 18.07
C ALA A 168 8.43 -18.21 18.92
N GLN A 169 8.93 -17.02 18.53
CA GLN A 169 10.03 -16.35 19.23
C GLN A 169 9.57 -15.49 20.42
N PHE A 170 8.48 -14.74 20.27
CA PHE A 170 8.04 -13.72 21.24
C PHE A 170 6.77 -14.10 22.00
N GLY A 171 6.15 -15.24 21.67
CA GLY A 171 4.86 -15.64 22.20
C GLY A 171 3.69 -14.89 21.56
N GLY A 172 2.65 -14.60 22.35
CA GLY A 172 1.43 -13.95 21.84
C GLY A 172 1.58 -12.46 21.48
N PRO A 173 0.49 -11.85 20.96
CA PRO A 173 0.37 -10.41 20.87
C PRO A 173 0.58 -9.72 22.22
N LEU A 174 1.22 -8.56 22.22
CA LEU A 174 1.32 -7.70 23.42
C LEU A 174 -0.05 -7.07 23.77
N PRO A 175 -0.23 -6.56 25.00
CA PRO A 175 -1.44 -5.84 25.37
C PRO A 175 -1.78 -4.73 24.36
N GLY A 176 -3.05 -4.68 23.92
CA GLY A 176 -3.52 -3.72 22.93
C GLY A 176 -3.09 -4.00 21.48
N ARG A 177 -2.41 -5.13 21.21
CA ARG A 177 -2.01 -5.56 19.87
C ARG A 177 -2.79 -6.78 19.40
N GLN A 178 -2.88 -6.92 18.08
CA GLN A 178 -3.57 -8.02 17.41
C GLN A 178 -2.59 -9.15 17.04
N PHE A 179 -1.35 -8.81 16.72
CA PHE A 179 -0.35 -9.75 16.20
C PHE A 179 0.93 -9.79 17.04
N ALA A 180 1.62 -10.93 17.03
CA ALA A 180 2.89 -11.14 17.70
C ALA A 180 4.01 -10.27 17.09
N LEU A 181 3.92 -9.92 15.80
CA LEU A 181 4.83 -8.99 15.15
C LEU A 181 4.73 -7.54 15.63
N GLU A 182 3.63 -7.14 16.27
CA GLU A 182 3.48 -5.74 16.66
C GLU A 182 4.34 -5.42 17.88
N ARG A 183 5.05 -4.28 17.83
CA ARG A 183 5.73 -3.68 18.98
C ARG A 183 4.74 -3.17 20.01
N ALA A 184 5.18 -2.85 21.23
CA ALA A 184 4.31 -2.23 22.22
C ALA A 184 3.69 -0.92 21.68
N ALA A 185 2.50 -0.54 22.14
CA ALA A 185 1.84 0.68 21.68
C ALA A 185 2.66 1.95 22.01
N GLU A 186 3.42 1.88 23.10
CA GLU A 186 4.31 2.93 23.59
C GLU A 186 5.56 3.07 22.72
N GLU A 187 6.06 1.96 22.17
CA GLU A 187 7.26 1.92 21.31
C GLU A 187 6.95 2.32 19.86
N ALA A 188 5.82 1.87 19.32
CA ALA A 188 5.42 2.13 17.93
C ALA A 188 3.93 2.48 17.83
N PRO A 189 3.48 3.64 18.37
CA PRO A 189 2.06 3.98 18.48
C PRO A 189 1.35 4.14 17.14
N ARG A 190 2.11 4.48 16.09
CA ARG A 190 1.57 4.73 14.76
C ARG A 190 1.55 3.49 13.89
N VAL A 191 2.32 2.45 14.21
CA VAL A 191 2.43 1.26 13.34
C VAL A 191 1.48 0.19 13.85
N HIS A 192 0.69 -0.38 12.95
CA HIS A 192 -0.12 -1.56 13.23
C HIS A 192 -0.05 -2.54 12.06
N VAL A 193 -0.16 -3.83 12.38
CA VAL A 193 -0.32 -4.86 11.35
C VAL A 193 -1.81 -4.95 11.03
N ALA A 194 -2.18 -4.48 9.83
CA ALA A 194 -3.58 -4.37 9.41
C ALA A 194 -4.19 -5.73 9.07
N ARG A 195 -3.40 -6.64 8.50
CA ARG A 195 -3.83 -7.97 8.08
C ARG A 195 -2.63 -8.87 7.82
N LEU A 196 -2.83 -10.18 8.05
CA LEU A 196 -1.91 -11.20 7.56
C LEU A 196 -2.28 -11.66 6.15
N LEU A 197 -1.26 -11.95 5.35
CA LEU A 197 -1.39 -12.43 3.98
C LEU A 197 -0.92 -13.87 3.90
N GLU A 198 -1.58 -14.66 3.06
CA GLU A 198 -1.07 -15.99 2.73
C GLU A 198 0.29 -15.86 2.04
N ASP A 199 1.21 -16.76 2.37
CA ASP A 199 2.51 -16.83 1.71
C ASP A 199 2.34 -17.11 0.22
N PRO A 200 2.81 -16.22 -0.67
CA PRO A 200 2.62 -16.41 -2.09
C PRO A 200 3.51 -17.56 -2.59
N PRO A 201 3.00 -18.39 -3.51
CA PRO A 201 3.75 -19.55 -4.03
C PRO A 201 4.90 -19.16 -4.98
N ALA A 202 4.99 -17.88 -5.35
CA ALA A 202 6.01 -17.36 -6.26
C ALA A 202 6.24 -15.85 -6.05
N VAL A 203 7.33 -15.34 -6.60
CA VAL A 203 7.66 -13.90 -6.61
C VAL A 203 6.64 -13.12 -7.42
N MET A 204 5.72 -12.45 -6.73
CA MET A 204 4.69 -11.62 -7.33
C MET A 204 4.34 -10.42 -6.44
N GLY A 205 3.99 -9.30 -7.05
CA GLY A 205 3.53 -8.11 -6.36
C GLY A 205 2.12 -8.28 -5.79
N PRO A 206 1.70 -7.40 -4.89
CA PRO A 206 0.39 -7.48 -4.26
C PRO A 206 -0.74 -6.99 -5.19
N ILE A 207 -1.97 -7.15 -4.73
CA ILE A 207 -3.13 -6.37 -5.17
C ILE A 207 -3.39 -5.28 -4.14
N VAL A 208 -3.44 -4.02 -4.56
CA VAL A 208 -3.67 -2.84 -3.71
C VAL A 208 -5.07 -2.29 -4.01
N TYR A 209 -5.92 -2.21 -2.99
CA TYR A 209 -7.29 -1.71 -3.11
C TYR A 209 -7.35 -0.25 -2.66
N LEU A 210 -7.87 0.63 -3.51
CA LEU A 210 -7.96 2.06 -3.25
C LEU A 210 -9.42 2.51 -3.18
N HIS A 211 -9.75 3.32 -2.18
CA HIS A 211 -11.03 4.01 -2.12
C HIS A 211 -11.15 5.07 -3.22
N ALA A 212 -12.36 5.22 -3.78
CA ALA A 212 -12.61 6.08 -4.93
C ALA A 212 -12.28 7.56 -4.64
N ASP A 213 -12.72 8.04 -3.48
CA ASP A 213 -12.69 9.48 -3.16
C ASP A 213 -11.39 9.87 -2.45
N SER A 214 -11.01 9.12 -1.41
CA SER A 214 -9.83 9.42 -0.61
C SER A 214 -8.53 8.98 -1.25
N ARG A 215 -8.58 8.01 -2.18
CA ARG A 215 -7.42 7.29 -2.74
C ARG A 215 -6.60 6.55 -1.69
N ALA A 216 -7.10 6.47 -0.46
CA ALA A 216 -6.45 5.73 0.61
C ALA A 216 -6.50 4.23 0.30
N VAL A 217 -5.44 3.52 0.69
CA VAL A 217 -5.41 2.06 0.62
C VAL A 217 -6.41 1.52 1.63
N ALA A 218 -7.39 0.80 1.12
CA ALA A 218 -8.41 0.13 1.90
C ALA A 218 -7.89 -1.23 2.39
N THR A 219 -7.18 -1.97 1.53
CA THR A 219 -6.52 -3.24 1.88
C THR A 219 -5.43 -3.58 0.85
N VAL A 220 -4.55 -4.50 1.23
CA VAL A 220 -3.55 -5.14 0.36
C VAL A 220 -3.76 -6.64 0.45
N LEU A 221 -3.73 -7.34 -0.68
CA LEU A 221 -3.89 -8.80 -0.77
C LEU A 221 -2.77 -9.46 -1.56
N CYS A 222 -2.46 -10.72 -1.25
CA CYS A 222 -1.74 -11.59 -2.18
C CYS A 222 -2.60 -11.82 -3.43
N ARG A 223 -1.97 -11.93 -4.61
CA ARG A 223 -2.69 -12.30 -5.86
C ARG A 223 -3.27 -13.72 -5.84
N CYS A 224 -2.81 -14.54 -4.90
CA CYS A 224 -3.32 -15.88 -4.63
C CYS A 224 -4.65 -15.88 -3.86
N MET A 225 -4.97 -14.78 -3.17
CA MET A 225 -6.19 -14.68 -2.36
C MET A 225 -7.41 -14.32 -3.23
N PRO A 226 -8.64 -14.68 -2.78
CA PRO A 226 -9.86 -14.26 -3.45
C PRO A 226 -9.96 -12.73 -3.58
N ALA A 227 -10.34 -12.25 -4.75
CA ALA A 227 -10.51 -10.81 -4.98
C ALA A 227 -11.69 -10.25 -4.15
N GLU A 228 -11.52 -9.04 -3.62
CA GLU A 228 -12.47 -8.32 -2.78
C GLU A 228 -13.29 -7.28 -3.56
N ALA A 229 -13.50 -7.53 -4.87
CA ALA A 229 -14.36 -6.74 -5.76
C ALA A 229 -15.43 -7.64 -6.41
N ARG A 230 -16.69 -7.19 -6.45
CA ARG A 230 -17.81 -7.95 -7.06
C ARG A 230 -17.80 -7.89 -8.58
N GLU A 231 -17.48 -6.74 -9.15
CA GLU A 231 -17.48 -6.50 -10.59
C GLU A 231 -16.25 -5.66 -11.00
N LEU A 232 -15.64 -6.03 -12.14
CA LEU A 232 -14.65 -5.18 -12.80
C LEU A 232 -15.36 -4.26 -13.78
N ALA A 233 -15.36 -2.96 -13.48
CA ALA A 233 -15.97 -1.94 -14.33
C ALA A 233 -15.10 -1.60 -15.55
N GLY A 234 -13.81 -1.93 -15.51
CA GLY A 234 -12.87 -1.64 -16.56
C GLY A 234 -11.45 -2.01 -16.18
N GLU A 235 -10.55 -1.82 -17.15
CA GLU A 235 -9.14 -2.10 -17.02
C GLU A 235 -8.30 -1.01 -17.71
N SER A 236 -7.13 -0.72 -17.16
CA SER A 236 -6.12 0.12 -17.83
C SER A 236 -4.71 -0.34 -17.50
N LEU A 237 -3.77 0.07 -18.34
CA LEU A 237 -2.35 -0.14 -18.09
C LEU A 237 -1.74 1.13 -17.49
N TYR A 238 -0.80 0.96 -16.57
CA TYR A 238 0.13 2.01 -16.16
C TYR A 238 1.53 1.67 -16.64
N THR A 239 2.37 2.69 -16.82
CA THR A 239 3.77 2.54 -17.17
C THR A 239 4.61 2.47 -15.89
N LEU A 240 5.50 1.48 -15.80
CA LEU A 240 6.53 1.44 -14.77
C LEU A 240 7.67 2.37 -15.15
N VAL A 241 7.97 3.32 -14.25
CA VAL A 241 9.01 4.33 -14.48
C VAL A 241 10.09 4.18 -13.41
N PRO A 242 11.33 3.88 -13.77
CA PRO A 242 12.44 3.90 -12.81
C PRO A 242 12.55 5.29 -12.17
N ALA A 243 12.72 5.36 -10.85
CA ALA A 243 12.75 6.63 -10.13
C ALA A 243 13.86 7.59 -10.61
N ASP A 244 14.98 7.03 -11.02
CA ASP A 244 16.15 7.69 -11.60
C ASP A 244 15.93 8.18 -13.04
N PHE A 245 14.87 7.73 -13.73
CA PHE A 245 14.58 8.12 -15.10
C PHE A 245 14.18 9.61 -15.24
N CYS A 246 13.61 10.22 -14.20
CA CYS A 246 13.05 11.57 -14.28
C CYS A 246 14.00 12.70 -13.79
N GLY A 247 15.30 12.59 -14.06
CA GLY A 247 16.29 13.67 -13.89
C GLY A 247 17.21 13.55 -12.67
N ASN A 248 18.04 14.57 -12.45
CA ASN A 248 19.13 14.60 -11.45
C ASN A 248 18.68 14.63 -9.97
N VAL A 249 17.42 14.33 -9.68
CA VAL A 249 16.90 14.30 -8.30
C VAL A 249 17.00 12.87 -7.76
N PRO A 250 17.72 12.64 -6.64
CA PRO A 250 17.82 11.32 -6.05
C PRO A 250 16.42 10.72 -5.74
N PRO A 251 16.20 9.42 -5.97
CA PRO A 251 14.93 8.75 -5.67
C PRO A 251 14.40 9.01 -4.26
N ALA A 252 15.29 8.98 -3.27
CA ALA A 252 14.94 9.24 -1.87
C ALA A 252 14.39 10.67 -1.67
N THR A 253 14.94 11.67 -2.34
CA THR A 253 14.43 13.05 -2.29
C THR A 253 13.02 13.14 -2.88
N ARG A 254 12.75 12.42 -3.98
CA ARG A 254 11.41 12.37 -4.57
C ARG A 254 10.42 11.66 -3.63
N LEU A 255 10.81 10.54 -3.04
CA LEU A 255 9.99 9.81 -2.06
C LEU A 255 9.68 10.65 -0.82
N ALA A 256 10.68 11.31 -0.24
CA ALA A 256 10.49 12.22 0.89
C ALA A 256 9.54 13.39 0.55
N THR A 257 9.61 13.88 -0.69
CA THR A 257 8.68 14.94 -1.18
C THR A 257 7.26 14.41 -1.33
N ALA A 258 7.09 13.22 -1.89
CA ALA A 258 5.77 12.60 -2.08
C ALA A 258 5.15 12.14 -0.75
N PHE A 259 5.99 11.76 0.23
CA PHE A 259 5.58 11.15 1.49
C PHE A 259 6.24 11.84 2.69
N PRO A 260 5.92 13.11 2.99
CA PRO A 260 6.59 13.88 4.05
C PRO A 260 6.35 13.36 5.48
N ARG A 261 5.40 12.43 5.67
CA ARG A 261 5.20 11.73 6.95
C ARG A 261 6.17 10.57 7.16
N TRP A 262 6.77 10.09 6.08
CA TRP A 262 7.89 9.17 6.10
C TRP A 262 9.14 10.03 6.11
N LEU A 263 10.01 9.82 7.10
CA LEU A 263 11.21 10.65 7.23
C LEU A 263 12.13 10.36 6.04
N PRO A 264 12.92 11.35 5.56
CA PRO A 264 13.93 11.09 4.54
C PRO A 264 14.84 9.89 4.91
N GLU A 265 15.17 9.76 6.19
CA GLU A 265 15.93 8.61 6.72
C GLU A 265 15.24 7.26 6.46
N ASP A 266 13.91 7.20 6.42
CA ASP A 266 13.17 5.96 6.10
C ASP A 266 13.44 5.45 4.67
N PHE A 267 14.05 6.27 3.82
CA PHE A 267 14.39 5.95 2.44
C PHE A 267 15.90 5.95 2.17
N THR A 268 16.72 6.55 3.06
CA THR A 268 18.17 6.69 2.86
C THR A 268 19.03 6.00 3.90
N ASP A 269 18.49 5.71 5.09
CA ASP A 269 19.25 5.16 6.21
C ASP A 269 18.99 3.65 6.34
N PRO A 270 20.04 2.80 6.35
CA PRO A 270 19.90 1.39 6.71
C PRO A 270 19.50 1.18 8.18
N SER A 271 19.49 2.23 9.03
CA SER A 271 19.01 2.14 10.40
C SER A 271 17.54 1.72 10.44
N ASN A 272 17.32 0.63 11.14
CA ASN A 272 16.24 -0.28 10.84
C ASN A 272 14.90 0.17 11.44
N ARG A 273 14.21 1.05 10.71
CA ARG A 273 12.84 1.46 11.02
C ARG A 273 11.91 0.26 11.22
N LEU A 274 12.04 -0.79 10.41
CA LEU A 274 11.20 -1.98 10.50
C LEU A 274 11.35 -2.71 11.85
N THR A 275 12.55 -2.87 12.40
CA THR A 275 12.73 -3.47 13.73
C THR A 275 12.36 -2.54 14.88
N ARG A 276 12.39 -1.22 14.66
CA ARG A 276 11.78 -0.24 15.60
C ARG A 276 10.25 -0.30 15.55
N SER A 277 9.67 -0.69 14.41
CA SER A 277 8.23 -0.69 14.16
C SER A 277 7.56 -2.04 14.46
N LEU A 278 8.29 -3.14 14.27
CA LEU A 278 7.82 -4.51 14.40
C LEU A 278 8.81 -5.35 15.21
N ARG A 279 8.28 -6.34 15.93
CA ARG A 279 9.04 -7.44 16.53
C ARG A 279 9.31 -8.49 15.44
N LEU A 280 10.19 -8.15 14.49
CA LEU A 280 10.60 -9.09 13.45
C LEU A 280 11.41 -10.24 14.07
N PRO A 281 11.11 -11.51 13.76
CA PRO A 281 11.86 -12.63 14.29
C PRO A 281 13.28 -12.67 13.70
N GLU A 282 14.24 -13.21 14.45
CA GLU A 282 15.65 -13.36 14.02
C GLU A 282 15.78 -14.28 12.79
N SER A 283 14.81 -15.16 12.58
CA SER A 283 14.77 -16.05 11.44
C SER A 283 14.39 -15.37 10.13
N PHE A 284 13.90 -14.12 10.17
CA PHE A 284 13.47 -13.38 8.99
C PHE A 284 14.58 -13.27 7.92
#